data_AF-A0A950GYT2-F1
#
_entry.id   AF-A0A950GYT2-F1
#
_cell.length_a   1.000
_cell.length_b   1.000
_cell.length_c   1.000
_cell.angle_alpha   90.00
_cell.angle_beta   90.00
_cell.angle_gamma   90.00
#
_symmetry.space_group_name_H-M   'P 1'
#
loop_
_entity.id
_entity.type
_entity.pdbx_description
1 polymer ?
#
loop_
_entity_poly.entity_id
_entity_poly.type
_entity_poly.pdbx_seq_one_letter_code
_entity_poly.pdbx_strand_id
1 'polypeptide(L)'
;MVVEGPELLATALAAGAPVESVFVAPGGREGSDPVEAAQRAGVRVFDLAPGVIERVADTVHPQPVLAVVGFRPLALEALGPARGHDLVVVCAELRDPGNAGTVVRTADAAGVSAVVFADDTVDPTNPKTVRASAGSVFQIPVVEGGSVTAILGHLSRAGYTTVGTLAR
;
A
#
# COMPACT_ATOMS: atom_id res chain seq x y z
N MET A 1 -4.11 -3.37 -6.69
CA MET A 1 -3.16 -4.17 -5.89
C MET A 1 -3.85 -5.40 -5.32
N VAL A 2 -3.10 -6.47 -5.04
CA VAL A 2 -3.60 -7.66 -4.34
C VAL A 2 -3.26 -7.55 -2.86
N VAL A 3 -4.24 -7.78 -2.00
CA VAL A 3 -4.09 -7.87 -0.54
C VAL A 3 -4.45 -9.26 -0.06
N GLU A 4 -3.68 -9.74 0.92
CA GLU A 4 -3.83 -11.07 1.50
C GLU A 4 -4.09 -10.98 3.00
N GLY A 5 -5.16 -11.63 3.45
CA GLY A 5 -5.56 -11.71 4.85
C GLY A 5 -6.72 -10.79 5.24
N PRO A 6 -7.53 -11.20 6.24
CA PRO A 6 -8.70 -10.44 6.69
C PRO A 6 -8.33 -9.09 7.32
N GLU A 7 -7.19 -9.00 8.02
CA GLU A 7 -6.74 -7.75 8.65
C GLU A 7 -6.42 -6.65 7.62
N LEU A 8 -5.72 -6.99 6.53
CA LEU A 8 -5.43 -6.01 5.47
C LEU A 8 -6.70 -5.61 4.72
N LEU A 9 -7.63 -6.53 4.52
CA LEU A 9 -8.96 -6.21 4.00
C LEU A 9 -9.69 -5.23 4.93
N ALA A 10 -9.66 -5.47 6.25
CA ALA A 10 -10.27 -4.59 7.23
C ALA A 10 -9.68 -3.18 7.17
N THR A 11 -8.35 -3.05 7.13
CA THR A 11 -7.68 -1.76 7.02
C THR A 11 -8.02 -1.05 5.71
N ALA A 12 -8.08 -1.76 4.58
CA ALA A 12 -8.48 -1.20 3.30
C ALA A 12 -9.93 -0.66 3.35
N LEU A 13 -10.86 -1.43 3.91
CA LEU A 13 -12.26 -1.00 4.08
C LEU A 13 -12.37 0.21 5.01
N ALA A 14 -11.65 0.20 6.14
CA ALA A 14 -11.64 1.31 7.10
C ALA A 14 -11.05 2.59 6.50
N ALA A 15 -10.06 2.47 5.61
CA ALA A 15 -9.48 3.58 4.85
C ALA A 15 -10.42 4.13 3.76
N GLY A 16 -11.54 3.46 3.48
CA GLY A 16 -12.38 3.77 2.32
C GLY A 16 -11.71 3.46 0.98
N ALA A 17 -10.72 2.55 0.97
CA ALA A 17 -10.07 2.13 -0.26
C ALA A 17 -11.06 1.40 -1.18
N PRO A 18 -10.94 1.54 -2.51
CA PRO A 18 -11.87 0.95 -3.46
C PRO A 18 -11.63 -0.57 -3.59
N VAL A 19 -12.26 -1.36 -2.71
CA VAL A 19 -12.21 -2.83 -2.79
C VAL A 19 -13.11 -3.32 -3.93
N GLU A 20 -12.51 -3.93 -4.96
CA GLU A 20 -13.22 -4.35 -6.18
C GLU A 20 -13.85 -5.74 -6.06
N SER A 21 -13.15 -6.65 -5.39
CA SER A 21 -13.60 -8.02 -5.15
C SER A 21 -12.82 -8.68 -4.02
N VAL A 22 -13.49 -9.59 -3.31
CA VAL A 22 -12.91 -10.45 -2.28
C VAL A 22 -13.06 -11.92 -2.71
N PHE A 23 -12.03 -12.72 -2.48
CA PHE A 23 -11.98 -14.15 -2.74
C PHE A 23 -11.72 -14.87 -1.43
N VAL A 24 -12.54 -15.88 -1.10
CA VAL A 24 -12.55 -16.53 0.20
C VAL A 24 -12.33 -18.02 0.03
N ALA A 25 -11.24 -18.54 0.60
CA ALA A 25 -10.96 -19.97 0.63
C ALA A 25 -11.85 -20.68 1.69
N PRO A 26 -11.97 -22.03 1.65
CA PRO A 26 -12.68 -22.78 2.67
C PRO A 26 -12.22 -22.43 4.09
N GLY A 27 -13.16 -22.25 5.02
CA GLY A 27 -12.89 -21.79 6.38
C GLY A 27 -12.66 -20.29 6.53
N GLY A 28 -12.45 -19.54 5.43
CA GLY A 28 -12.18 -18.10 5.45
C GLY A 28 -13.34 -17.21 5.90
N ARG A 29 -14.56 -17.77 6.01
CA ARG A 29 -15.75 -17.08 6.54
C ARG A 29 -15.93 -17.29 8.05
N GLU A 30 -15.28 -18.30 8.63
CA GLU A 30 -15.45 -18.62 10.05
C GLU A 30 -14.74 -17.55 10.88
N GLY A 31 -15.51 -16.66 11.50
CA GLY A 31 -14.99 -15.59 12.37
C GLY A 31 -14.51 -14.32 11.63
N SER A 32 -14.85 -14.11 10.36
CA SER A 32 -14.35 -12.96 9.59
C SER A 32 -15.38 -11.83 9.40
N ASP A 33 -15.45 -10.90 10.35
CA ASP A 33 -16.17 -9.61 10.18
C ASP A 33 -15.74 -8.85 8.90
N PRO A 34 -14.46 -8.81 8.49
CA PRO A 34 -14.06 -8.03 7.31
C PRO A 34 -14.69 -8.49 5.98
N VAL A 35 -14.93 -9.80 5.81
CA VAL A 35 -15.60 -10.33 4.61
C VAL A 35 -17.08 -9.93 4.60
N GLU A 36 -17.75 -10.05 5.75
CA GLU A 36 -19.14 -9.62 5.90
C GLU A 36 -19.29 -8.11 5.73
N ALA A 37 -18.34 -7.33 6.24
CA ALA A 37 -18.26 -5.89 6.04
C ALA A 37 -18.12 -5.52 4.56
N ALA A 38 -17.25 -6.23 3.82
CA ALA A 38 -17.13 -6.06 2.37
C ALA A 38 -18.45 -6.38 1.65
N GLN A 39 -19.12 -7.48 2.01
CA GLN A 39 -20.43 -7.84 1.45
C GLN A 39 -21.49 -6.76 1.73
N ARG A 40 -21.56 -6.25 2.97
CA ARG A 40 -22.48 -5.17 3.36
C ARG A 40 -22.18 -3.87 2.62
N ALA A 41 -20.93 -3.62 2.28
CA ALA A 41 -20.50 -2.49 1.44
C ALA A 41 -20.79 -2.71 -0.06
N GLY A 42 -21.38 -3.84 -0.45
CA GLY A 42 -21.72 -4.15 -1.84
C GLY A 42 -20.56 -4.69 -2.68
N VAL A 43 -19.44 -5.05 -2.04
CA VAL A 43 -18.28 -5.65 -2.72
C VAL A 43 -18.64 -7.08 -3.16
N ARG A 44 -18.22 -7.46 -4.36
CA ARG A 44 -18.39 -8.83 -4.86
C ARG A 44 -17.51 -9.79 -4.09
N VAL A 45 -18.09 -10.85 -3.56
CA VAL A 45 -17.38 -11.88 -2.80
C VAL A 45 -17.54 -13.23 -3.49
N PHE A 46 -16.43 -13.90 -3.74
CA PHE A 46 -16.35 -15.18 -4.44
C PHE A 46 -15.77 -16.24 -3.51
N ASP A 47 -16.43 -17.39 -3.41
CA ASP A 47 -15.86 -18.53 -2.70
C ASP A 47 -14.93 -19.31 -3.65
N LEU A 48 -13.73 -19.63 -3.16
CA LEU A 48 -12.72 -20.40 -3.89
C LEU A 48 -12.86 -21.88 -3.58
N ALA A 49 -12.57 -22.72 -4.57
CA ALA A 49 -12.43 -24.16 -4.34
C ALA A 49 -11.20 -24.45 -3.44
N PRO A 50 -11.19 -25.58 -2.70
CA PRO A 50 -10.04 -26.00 -1.91
C PRO A 50 -8.76 -26.06 -2.76
N GLY A 51 -7.64 -25.58 -2.22
CA GLY A 51 -6.34 -25.60 -2.90
C GLY A 51 -6.12 -24.49 -3.94
N VAL A 52 -7.12 -23.65 -4.23
CA VAL A 52 -6.97 -22.56 -5.21
C VAL A 52 -6.13 -21.42 -4.66
N ILE A 53 -6.29 -21.07 -3.38
CA ILE A 53 -5.62 -19.90 -2.80
C ILE A 53 -4.10 -20.08 -2.76
N GLU A 54 -3.63 -21.29 -2.51
CA GLU A 54 -2.22 -21.70 -2.52
C GLU A 54 -1.57 -21.58 -3.90
N ARG A 55 -2.37 -21.50 -4.97
CA ARG A 55 -1.88 -21.34 -6.35
C ARG A 55 -1.83 -19.90 -6.81
N VAL A 56 -2.56 -19.00 -6.16
CA VAL A 56 -2.73 -17.61 -6.60
C VAL A 56 -2.21 -16.58 -5.60
N ALA A 57 -2.00 -16.98 -4.35
CA ALA A 57 -1.38 -16.15 -3.34
C ALA A 57 0.15 -16.12 -3.48
N ASP A 58 0.75 -15.05 -2.99
CA ASP A 58 2.20 -14.84 -3.05
C ASP A 58 2.96 -15.51 -1.89
N THR A 59 2.27 -15.85 -0.80
CA THR A 59 2.89 -16.46 0.38
C THR A 59 2.84 -17.99 0.33
N VAL A 60 3.80 -18.62 1.03
CA VAL A 60 3.87 -20.09 1.16
C VAL A 60 2.70 -20.64 2.00
N HIS A 61 2.19 -19.86 2.94
CA HIS A 61 1.08 -20.20 3.81
C HIS A 61 0.02 -19.09 3.75
N PRO A 62 -0.80 -19.08 2.69
CA PRO A 62 -1.71 -17.98 2.48
C PRO A 62 -2.85 -17.98 3.49
N GLN A 63 -3.20 -16.78 3.91
CA GLN A 63 -4.41 -16.55 4.71
C GLN A 63 -5.64 -16.78 3.84
N PRO A 64 -6.78 -17.21 4.40
CA PRO A 64 -7.93 -17.72 3.63
C PRO A 64 -8.76 -16.62 2.93
N VAL A 65 -8.25 -15.38 2.87
CA VAL A 65 -8.91 -14.22 2.26
C VAL A 65 -7.93 -13.49 1.35
N LEU A 66 -8.33 -13.24 0.12
CA LEU A 66 -7.65 -12.36 -0.82
C LEU A 66 -8.60 -11.26 -1.28
N ALA A 67 -8.08 -10.08 -1.56
CA ALA A 67 -8.88 -9.03 -2.20
C ALA A 67 -8.10 -8.26 -3.26
N VAL A 68 -8.85 -7.75 -4.22
CA VAL A 68 -8.36 -6.80 -5.23
C VAL A 68 -8.82 -5.43 -4.78
N VAL A 69 -7.86 -4.55 -4.54
CA VAL A 69 -8.10 -3.18 -4.08
C VAL A 69 -7.51 -2.23 -5.10
N GLY A 70 -8.31 -1.28 -5.55
CA GLY A 70 -7.86 -0.24 -6.48
C GLY A 70 -6.75 0.60 -5.83
N PHE A 71 -5.71 0.88 -6.61
CA PHE A 71 -4.60 1.72 -6.20
C PHE A 71 -4.56 2.94 -7.11
N ARG A 72 -4.50 4.13 -6.51
CA ARG A 72 -4.48 5.41 -7.20
C ARG A 72 -3.34 6.22 -6.57
N PRO A 73 -2.12 6.17 -7.12
CA PRO A 73 -1.04 6.99 -6.61
C PRO A 73 -1.39 8.47 -6.81
N LEU A 74 -0.98 9.28 -5.85
CA LEU A 74 -1.07 10.72 -5.94
C LEU A 74 0.01 11.20 -6.95
N ALA A 75 -0.36 12.15 -7.82
CA ALA A 75 0.60 12.74 -8.74
C ALA A 75 1.64 13.59 -7.99
N LEU A 76 2.90 13.61 -8.43
CA LEU A 76 3.95 14.41 -7.82
C LEU A 76 3.57 15.90 -7.72
N GLU A 77 2.91 16.42 -8.74
CA GLU A 77 2.44 17.81 -8.84
C GLU A 77 1.37 18.15 -7.80
N ALA A 78 0.73 17.13 -7.22
CA ALA A 78 -0.23 17.29 -6.15
C ALA A 78 0.45 17.50 -4.78
N LEU A 79 1.74 17.16 -4.63
CA LEU A 79 2.49 17.40 -3.40
C LEU A 79 2.84 18.88 -3.19
N GLY A 80 2.67 19.36 -1.95
CA GLY A 80 3.17 20.66 -1.52
C GLY A 80 2.76 21.03 -0.08
N PRO A 81 3.53 21.86 0.64
CA PRO A 81 3.22 22.21 2.03
C PRO A 81 1.88 22.94 2.16
N ALA A 82 1.54 23.78 1.19
CA ALA A 82 0.24 24.47 1.12
C ALA A 82 -0.98 23.53 1.03
N ARG A 83 -0.76 22.25 0.73
CA ARG A 83 -1.79 21.20 0.71
C ARG A 83 -1.70 20.28 1.93
N GLY A 84 -0.97 20.67 2.98
CA GLY A 84 -0.78 19.90 4.20
C GLY A 84 0.28 18.78 4.10
N HIS A 85 1.18 18.85 3.11
CA HIS A 85 2.19 17.82 2.90
C HIS A 85 3.52 18.22 3.53
N ASP A 86 3.57 18.56 4.81
CA ASP A 86 4.72 19.27 5.40
C ASP A 86 6.00 18.42 5.52
N LEU A 87 5.86 17.10 5.63
CA LEU A 87 6.96 16.15 5.71
C LEU A 87 6.73 15.00 4.72
N VAL A 88 7.66 14.79 3.81
CA VAL A 88 7.59 13.78 2.75
C VAL A 88 8.82 12.89 2.81
N VAL A 89 8.65 11.58 2.63
CA VAL A 89 9.74 10.62 2.49
C VAL A 89 9.90 10.26 1.02
N VAL A 90 11.12 10.35 0.50
CA VAL A 90 11.45 9.94 -0.88
C VAL A 90 12.28 8.66 -0.84
N CYS A 91 11.74 7.60 -1.42
CA CYS A 91 12.43 6.33 -1.64
C CYS A 91 13.17 6.39 -3.00
N ALA A 92 14.49 6.38 -2.93
CA ALA A 92 15.39 6.30 -4.09
C ALA A 92 16.17 4.99 -4.03
N GLU A 93 16.26 4.28 -5.16
CA GLU A 93 17.00 3.02 -5.29
C GLU A 93 16.68 1.95 -4.23
N LEU A 94 15.48 1.98 -3.62
CA LEU A 94 15.09 1.00 -2.62
C LEU A 94 14.67 -0.29 -3.33
N ARG A 95 15.48 -1.36 -3.19
CA ARG A 95 15.35 -2.61 -3.98
C ARG A 95 14.62 -3.76 -3.31
N ASP A 96 14.46 -3.73 -1.98
CA ASP A 96 13.73 -4.79 -1.28
C ASP A 96 12.29 -4.35 -0.97
N PRO A 97 11.27 -5.08 -1.46
CA PRO A 97 9.86 -4.79 -1.16
C PRO A 97 9.52 -4.80 0.34
N GLY A 98 10.20 -5.62 1.13
CA GLY A 98 9.99 -5.67 2.58
C GLY A 98 10.47 -4.39 3.27
N ASN A 99 11.63 -3.88 2.86
CA ASN A 99 12.14 -2.59 3.32
C ASN A 99 11.22 -1.44 2.88
N ALA A 100 10.72 -1.45 1.64
CA ALA A 100 9.74 -0.46 1.18
C ALA A 100 8.47 -0.44 2.02
N GLY A 101 7.88 -1.60 2.30
CA GLY A 101 6.70 -1.66 3.16
C GLY A 101 7.03 -1.18 4.58
N THR A 102 8.21 -1.51 5.10
CA THR A 102 8.67 -1.00 6.40
C THR A 102 8.81 0.52 6.40
N VAL A 103 9.38 1.12 5.35
CA VAL A 103 9.47 2.59 5.21
C VAL A 103 8.08 3.21 5.21
N VAL A 104 7.12 2.67 4.44
CA VAL A 104 5.73 3.17 4.42
C VAL A 104 5.10 3.10 5.81
N ARG A 105 5.29 1.98 6.52
CA ARG A 105 4.77 1.79 7.88
C ARG A 105 5.40 2.75 8.88
N THR A 106 6.72 2.96 8.81
CA THR A 106 7.42 3.88 9.68
C THR A 106 7.04 5.33 9.37
N ALA A 107 6.84 5.67 8.10
CA ALA A 107 6.42 6.99 7.66
C ALA A 107 5.03 7.35 8.21
N ASP A 108 4.06 6.44 8.05
CA ASP A 108 2.70 6.59 8.61
C ASP A 108 2.75 6.78 10.13
N ALA A 109 3.46 5.91 10.85
CA ALA A 109 3.61 6.01 12.30
C ALA A 109 4.35 7.30 12.76
N ALA A 110 5.21 7.88 11.91
CA ALA A 110 5.93 9.11 12.19
C ALA A 110 5.17 10.39 11.81
N GLY A 111 3.94 10.27 11.28
CA GLY A 111 3.15 11.41 10.82
C GLY A 111 3.68 12.05 9.53
N VAL A 112 4.40 11.28 8.71
CA VAL A 112 4.77 11.71 7.36
C VAL A 112 3.50 11.87 6.54
N SER A 113 3.46 12.91 5.71
CA SER A 113 2.27 13.28 4.94
C SER A 113 2.18 12.60 3.57
N ALA A 114 3.29 12.10 3.02
CA ALA A 114 3.32 11.31 1.80
C ALA A 114 4.64 10.51 1.68
N VAL A 115 4.57 9.38 0.98
CA VAL A 115 5.74 8.60 0.57
C VAL A 115 5.86 8.60 -0.95
N VAL A 116 7.00 9.04 -1.46
CA VAL A 116 7.31 9.12 -2.89
C VAL A 116 8.22 7.97 -3.27
N PHE A 117 7.83 7.20 -4.28
CA PHE A 117 8.62 6.14 -4.90
C PHE A 117 9.19 6.68 -6.23
N ALA A 118 10.52 6.70 -6.35
CA ALA A 118 11.20 7.06 -7.60
C ALA A 118 11.22 5.88 -8.60
N ASP A 119 11.44 6.12 -9.89
CA ASP A 119 11.37 5.05 -10.93
C ASP A 119 12.32 3.86 -10.71
N ASP A 120 13.43 4.06 -9.99
CA ASP A 120 14.47 3.06 -9.74
C ASP A 120 14.26 2.23 -8.46
N THR A 121 13.05 2.28 -7.90
CA THR A 121 12.68 1.58 -6.68
C THR A 121 11.73 0.39 -6.94
N VAL A 122 11.30 -0.29 -5.89
CA VAL A 122 10.29 -1.34 -5.95
C VAL A 122 8.88 -0.79 -6.18
N ASP A 123 8.05 -1.58 -6.87
CA ASP A 123 6.63 -1.29 -7.02
C ASP A 123 5.93 -1.23 -5.65
N PRO A 124 5.26 -0.11 -5.29
CA PRO A 124 4.53 0.03 -4.03
C PRO A 124 3.34 -0.94 -3.92
N THR A 125 2.83 -1.43 -5.05
CA THR A 125 1.73 -2.40 -5.13
C THR A 125 2.16 -3.86 -5.07
N ASN A 126 3.47 -4.12 -5.06
CA ASN A 126 4.01 -5.47 -4.89
C ASN A 126 3.43 -6.11 -3.61
N PRO A 127 2.90 -7.35 -3.66
CA PRO A 127 2.22 -7.93 -2.49
C PRO A 127 3.13 -8.09 -1.26
N LYS A 128 4.46 -8.23 -1.43
CA LYS A 128 5.42 -8.19 -0.31
C LYS A 128 5.53 -6.77 0.28
N THR A 129 5.53 -5.71 -0.54
CA THR A 129 5.49 -4.31 -0.07
C THR A 129 4.20 -4.03 0.70
N VAL A 130 3.05 -4.36 0.10
CA VAL A 130 1.72 -4.15 0.70
C VAL A 130 1.63 -4.87 2.04
N ARG A 131 2.03 -6.14 2.12
CA ARG A 131 2.05 -6.92 3.37
C ARG A 131 2.99 -6.32 4.41
N ALA A 132 4.20 -5.96 4.03
CA ALA A 132 5.18 -5.37 4.94
C ALA A 132 4.76 -3.99 5.48
N SER A 133 3.91 -3.26 4.74
CA SER A 133 3.33 -1.99 5.19
C SER A 133 2.32 -2.13 6.35
N ALA A 134 1.83 -3.35 6.61
CA ALA A 134 0.80 -3.62 7.61
C ALA A 134 -0.46 -2.73 7.48
N GLY A 135 -0.83 -2.40 6.23
CA GLY A 135 -2.02 -1.59 5.92
C GLY A 135 -1.77 -0.08 5.87
N SER A 136 -0.59 0.39 6.26
CA SER A 136 -0.19 1.81 6.19
C SER A 136 -0.26 2.37 4.77
N VAL A 137 -0.08 1.53 3.75
CA VAL A 137 -0.23 1.88 2.32
C VAL A 137 -1.62 2.42 1.96
N PHE A 138 -2.64 2.18 2.80
CA PHE A 138 -3.99 2.73 2.63
C PHE A 138 -4.22 4.03 3.41
N GLN A 139 -3.35 4.35 4.38
CA GLN A 139 -3.50 5.50 5.27
C GLN A 139 -2.69 6.70 4.80
N ILE A 140 -1.48 6.45 4.30
CA ILE A 140 -0.57 7.50 3.82
C ILE A 140 -0.62 7.61 2.28
N PRO A 141 -0.71 8.83 1.72
CA PRO A 141 -0.59 9.04 0.28
C PRO A 141 0.72 8.47 -0.28
N VAL A 142 0.60 7.62 -1.30
CA VAL A 142 1.73 7.10 -2.08
C VAL A 142 1.81 7.85 -3.40
N VAL A 143 3.01 8.29 -3.77
CA VAL A 143 3.29 9.04 -5.00
C VAL A 143 4.29 8.25 -5.85
N GLU A 144 4.00 8.11 -7.13
CA GLU A 144 4.96 7.63 -8.14
C GLU A 144 5.56 8.87 -8.82
N GLY A 145 6.83 9.15 -8.49
CA GLY A 145 7.40 10.48 -8.69
C GLY A 145 8.29 10.66 -9.93
N GLY A 146 8.57 9.61 -10.69
CA GLY A 146 9.55 9.66 -11.76
C GLY A 146 11.00 9.54 -11.25
N SER A 147 11.96 10.05 -12.01
CA SER A 147 13.37 10.10 -11.58
C SER A 147 13.58 10.90 -10.28
N VAL A 148 14.55 10.48 -9.46
CA VAL A 148 14.94 11.17 -8.22
C VAL A 148 15.22 12.65 -8.46
N THR A 149 15.91 13.01 -9.54
CA THR A 149 16.20 14.41 -9.90
C THR A 149 14.93 15.22 -10.14
N ALA A 150 13.94 14.64 -10.82
CA ALA A 150 12.65 15.31 -11.06
C ALA A 150 11.89 15.55 -9.75
N ILE A 151 11.85 14.55 -8.88
CA ILE A 151 11.22 14.61 -7.55
C ILE A 151 11.86 15.72 -6.72
N LEU A 152 13.18 15.69 -6.54
CA LEU A 152 13.90 16.67 -5.74
C LEU A 152 13.78 18.08 -6.32
N GLY A 153 13.79 18.22 -7.64
CA GLY A 153 13.56 19.48 -8.33
C GLY A 153 12.15 20.05 -8.07
N HIS A 154 11.11 19.20 -8.07
CA HIS A 154 9.75 19.60 -7.73
C HIS A 154 9.64 20.05 -6.26
N LEU A 155 10.14 19.23 -5.34
CA LEU A 155 10.09 19.54 -3.91
C LEU A 155 10.88 20.81 -3.57
N SER A 156 12.05 21.02 -4.17
CA SER A 156 12.82 22.25 -3.98
C SER A 156 12.03 23.50 -4.42
N ARG A 157 11.38 23.47 -5.59
CA ARG A 157 10.54 24.58 -6.07
C ARG A 157 9.30 24.81 -5.20
N ALA A 158 8.79 23.76 -4.56
CA ALA A 158 7.68 23.84 -3.62
C ALA A 158 8.10 24.34 -2.21
N GLY A 159 9.40 24.58 -1.99
CA GLY A 159 9.92 25.17 -0.75
C GLY A 159 10.37 24.16 0.31
N TYR A 160 10.51 22.87 -0.03
CA TYR A 160 11.03 21.86 0.90
C TYR A 160 12.53 21.97 1.09
N THR A 161 12.97 21.78 2.33
CA THR A 161 14.38 21.49 2.65
C THR A 161 14.63 19.99 2.51
N THR A 162 15.60 19.59 1.71
CA THR A 162 15.95 18.17 1.51
C THR A 162 17.02 17.73 2.51
N VAL A 163 16.77 16.63 3.22
CA VAL A 163 17.76 15.94 4.05
C VAL A 163 17.89 14.49 3.53
N GLY A 164 19.12 14.05 3.28
CA GLY A 164 19.39 12.72 2.73
C GLY A 164 20.10 11.81 3.73
N THR A 165 19.83 10.52 3.62
CA THR A 165 20.59 9.46 4.29
C THR A 165 20.85 8.33 3.31
N LEU A 166 21.93 7.58 3.51
CA LEU A 166 22.34 6.45 2.68
C LEU A 166 22.60 5.25 3.60
N ALA A 167 22.08 4.08 3.24
CA ALA A 167 22.47 2.83 3.89
C ALA A 167 23.94 2.54 3.55
N ARG A 168 24.73 2.17 4.56
CA ARG A 168 26.12 1.77 4.40
C ARG A 168 26.25 0.27 4.22
#